data_AF-A0A9E3U287-F1
#
_entry.id   AF-A0A9E3U287-F1
#
_cell.length_a   1.000
_cell.length_b   1.000
_cell.length_c   1.000
_cell.angle_alpha   90.00
_cell.angle_beta   90.00
_cell.angle_gamma   90.00
#
_symmetry.space_group_name_H-M   'P 1'
#
loop_
_entity.id
_entity.type
_entity.pdbx_description
1 polymer ?
#
loop_
_entity_poly.entity_id
_entity_poly.type
_entity_poly.pdbx_seq_one_letter_code
_entity_poly.pdbx_strand_id
1 'polypeptide(L)'
;TNEQRIATGFLRNNATTDEGGVIPEEYRVEYAVDRVKTTAVVWMGLTMECGQCHNHKYDPITQEDYYRFFAYFNQAADPGMQTRNGNQTPTAQVAASDTSDKKQQLTAELAAAEAALDAHKAGAQAAFLAWANEAAKGEKKPAIPEDVAVHLPLDDAQGDAPAVLLADGQRQGKVHGAASWVEGKQLGALRCDGSNFIDAGDVANFERTDAFSYGAWIRPPGGAGGAALARMDDGAAYRGFDLYVSGGRVSVHIIHSWPSNAVKVTTEQALKPDQWQHVFMTYDGSSKAAGITIYFDGVKQKWNIEQDGLRDTIRTEKTLYVGRRNPGSPFRGDIDDVRVYARQLSEAEVQSLAGSDGVAALLAKSPEAWSPEERAALENHYFHSRDKAYRQKNAATAKLRTQLAALDKPVSTVMVMQDVPQPRMTYILERGNYASPRKDHPVEPGVPSVLPPLPEDAPPNRLGLARWLVQPDHPLTARVAVNRYWHMLFGTGLVKTLEDFGSQGESPSHPELLDWLAVDFVEHGWDVKRTL
;
A
#
# COMPACT_ATOMS: atom_id res chain seq x y z
N THR A 1 -9.69 5.08 -15.49
CA THR A 1 -9.66 3.84 -14.68
C THR A 1 -8.23 3.34 -14.57
N ASN A 2 -7.97 2.27 -13.80
CA ASN A 2 -6.61 1.69 -13.71
C ASN A 2 -6.18 1.07 -15.05
N GLU A 3 -7.12 0.47 -15.78
CA GLU A 3 -6.90 -0.11 -17.12
C GLU A 3 -6.47 0.96 -18.12
N GLN A 4 -7.11 2.13 -18.11
CA GLN A 4 -6.71 3.26 -18.94
C GLN A 4 -5.28 3.72 -18.63
N ARG A 5 -4.88 3.73 -17.36
CA ARG A 5 -3.49 4.07 -16.97
C ARG A 5 -2.53 2.98 -17.43
N ILE A 6 -2.84 1.71 -17.21
CA ILE A 6 -2.04 0.56 -17.66
C ILE A 6 -1.82 0.62 -19.18
N ALA A 7 -2.86 0.91 -19.96
CA ALA A 7 -2.77 1.03 -21.42
C ALA A 7 -1.73 2.07 -21.86
N THR A 8 -1.56 3.17 -21.11
CA THR A 8 -0.52 4.17 -21.41
C THR A 8 0.91 3.66 -21.22
N GLY A 9 1.10 2.48 -20.59
CA GLY A 9 2.40 1.82 -20.54
C GLY A 9 3.00 1.52 -21.92
N PHE A 10 2.16 1.45 -22.96
CA PHE A 10 2.61 1.46 -24.36
C PHE A 10 3.61 2.59 -24.67
N LEU A 11 3.36 3.80 -24.15
CA LEU A 11 4.21 4.99 -24.33
C LEU A 11 5.42 5.04 -23.38
N ARG A 12 5.57 4.03 -22.51
CA ARG A 12 6.68 3.89 -21.56
C ARG A 12 7.70 2.82 -22.01
N ASN A 13 7.49 2.20 -23.17
CA ASN A 13 8.38 1.19 -23.76
C ASN A 13 9.44 1.79 -24.71
N ASN A 14 9.71 3.09 -24.59
CA ASN A 14 10.79 3.76 -25.33
C ASN A 14 12.16 3.28 -24.85
N ALA A 15 13.20 3.46 -25.67
CA ALA A 15 14.58 3.17 -25.25
C ALA A 15 14.95 4.04 -24.04
N THR A 16 15.62 3.44 -23.05
CA THR A 16 15.95 4.12 -21.79
C THR A 16 17.43 4.03 -21.44
N THR A 17 17.92 4.99 -20.66
CA THR A 17 19.31 5.04 -20.19
C THR A 17 19.40 5.09 -18.67
N ASP A 18 20.49 4.57 -18.13
CA ASP A 18 20.96 4.73 -16.75
C ASP A 18 22.43 5.20 -16.67
N GLU A 19 22.96 5.69 -17.79
CA GLU A 19 24.36 6.06 -17.93
C GLU A 19 24.71 7.33 -17.14
N GLY A 20 25.90 7.35 -16.53
CA GLY A 20 26.41 8.53 -15.85
C GLY A 20 26.80 9.63 -16.85
N GLY A 21 26.33 10.86 -16.63
CA GLY A 21 26.68 12.03 -17.45
C GLY A 21 25.61 12.44 -18.47
N VAL A 22 24.46 11.75 -18.52
CA VAL A 22 23.34 12.14 -19.36
C VAL A 22 22.69 13.44 -18.89
N ILE A 23 22.18 14.24 -19.83
CA ILE A 23 21.46 15.48 -19.54
C ILE A 23 19.97 15.13 -19.42
N PRO A 24 19.33 15.30 -18.24
CA PRO A 24 17.94 14.90 -18.04
C PRO A 24 16.96 15.52 -19.04
N GLU A 25 17.19 16.80 -19.38
CA GLU A 25 16.33 17.54 -20.30
C GLU A 25 16.42 17.03 -21.74
N GLU A 26 17.62 16.64 -22.17
CA GLU A 26 17.85 16.06 -23.50
C GLU A 26 17.04 14.77 -23.65
N TYR A 27 17.22 13.82 -22.73
CA TYR A 27 16.50 12.54 -22.77
C TYR A 27 14.99 12.70 -22.59
N ARG A 28 14.54 13.66 -21.79
CA ARG A 28 13.12 13.98 -21.68
C ARG A 28 12.54 14.44 -23.01
N VAL A 29 13.26 15.28 -23.77
CA VAL A 29 12.85 15.71 -25.11
C VAL A 29 12.90 14.54 -26.08
N GLU A 30 13.96 13.73 -26.09
CA GLU A 30 14.07 12.53 -26.92
C GLU A 30 12.93 11.53 -26.66
N TYR A 31 12.51 11.34 -25.41
CA TYR A 31 11.39 10.47 -25.08
C TYR A 31 10.07 11.03 -25.62
N ALA A 32 9.88 12.35 -25.59
CA ALA A 32 8.71 12.97 -26.20
C ALA A 32 8.74 12.86 -27.73
N VAL A 33 9.91 13.01 -28.37
CA VAL A 33 10.11 12.78 -29.81
C VAL A 33 9.75 11.34 -30.19
N ASP A 34 10.25 10.35 -29.44
CA ASP A 34 9.94 8.94 -29.66
C ASP A 34 8.45 8.64 -29.51
N ARG A 35 7.78 9.26 -28.53
CA ARG A 35 6.32 9.12 -28.34
C ARG A 35 5.51 9.75 -29.47
N VAL A 36 5.95 10.90 -30.01
CA VAL A 36 5.35 11.50 -31.21
C VAL A 36 5.45 10.53 -32.37
N LYS A 37 6.67 10.08 -32.67
CA LYS A 37 6.95 9.12 -33.74
C LYS A 37 6.11 7.85 -33.59
N THR A 38 6.20 7.20 -32.43
CA THR A 38 5.52 5.95 -32.14
C THR A 38 4.02 6.11 -32.28
N THR A 39 3.43 7.20 -31.75
CA THR A 39 1.99 7.42 -31.84
C THR A 39 1.56 7.67 -33.28
N ALA A 40 2.28 8.53 -34.02
CA ALA A 40 1.96 8.87 -35.41
C ALA A 40 2.05 7.66 -36.33
N VAL A 41 3.15 6.91 -36.26
CA VAL A 41 3.34 5.72 -37.09
C VAL A 41 2.39 4.62 -36.67
N VAL A 42 2.27 4.31 -35.37
CA VAL A 42 1.46 3.17 -34.92
C VAL A 42 -0.03 3.40 -35.14
N TRP A 43 -0.55 4.59 -34.86
CA TRP A 43 -2.00 4.83 -34.89
C TRP A 43 -2.48 5.56 -36.14
N MET A 44 -1.62 6.28 -36.86
CA MET A 44 -2.02 7.03 -38.05
C MET A 44 -1.27 6.60 -39.31
N GLY A 45 -0.21 5.80 -39.19
CA GLY A 45 0.64 5.47 -40.34
C GLY A 45 1.24 6.72 -40.97
N LEU A 46 1.61 7.72 -40.16
CA LEU A 46 2.20 8.97 -40.65
C LEU A 46 3.63 9.11 -40.15
N THR A 47 4.51 9.52 -41.04
CA THR A 47 5.90 9.90 -40.75
C THR A 47 5.94 11.40 -40.43
N MET A 48 6.02 11.74 -39.14
CA MET A 48 6.02 13.14 -38.67
C MET A 48 7.42 13.66 -38.32
N GLU A 49 8.44 12.82 -38.36
CA GLU A 49 9.76 13.07 -37.76
C GLU A 49 10.51 14.25 -38.39
N CYS A 50 10.34 14.52 -39.69
CA CYS A 50 10.92 15.72 -40.30
C CYS A 50 10.46 17.01 -39.61
N GLY A 51 9.21 16.99 -39.10
CA GLY A 51 8.57 18.05 -38.31
C GLY A 51 9.37 18.52 -37.10
N GLN A 52 10.24 17.66 -36.55
CA GLN A 52 11.13 18.00 -35.44
C GLN A 52 12.04 19.18 -35.81
N CYS A 53 12.57 19.20 -37.04
CA CYS A 53 13.59 20.17 -37.45
C CYS A 53 13.04 21.24 -38.39
N HIS A 54 12.08 20.91 -39.25
CA HIS A 54 11.49 21.78 -40.26
C HIS A 54 10.11 21.26 -40.70
N ASN A 55 9.37 22.01 -41.54
CA ASN A 55 8.12 21.50 -42.11
C ASN A 55 8.35 20.18 -42.86
N HIS A 56 7.41 19.24 -42.75
CA HIS A 56 7.52 17.97 -43.45
C HIS A 56 7.68 18.19 -44.97
N LYS A 57 8.54 17.38 -45.60
CA LYS A 57 8.99 17.64 -46.98
C LYS A 57 7.90 17.39 -48.03
N TYR A 58 7.05 16.37 -47.79
CA TYR A 58 6.10 15.88 -48.78
C TYR A 58 4.65 16.04 -48.31
N ASP A 59 4.33 15.51 -47.13
CA ASP A 59 3.02 15.73 -46.50
C ASP A 59 2.86 17.15 -45.95
N PRO A 60 1.64 17.73 -45.98
CA PRO A 60 1.35 19.09 -45.52
C PRO A 60 1.27 19.16 -43.99
N ILE A 61 2.37 18.78 -43.32
CA ILE A 61 2.53 18.82 -41.87
C ILE A 61 3.57 19.87 -41.54
N THR A 62 3.16 20.93 -40.86
CA THR A 62 4.07 22.01 -40.46
C THR A 62 4.90 21.61 -39.23
N GLN A 63 6.01 22.32 -38.99
CA GLN A 63 6.75 22.19 -37.74
C GLN A 63 5.87 22.57 -36.53
N GLU A 64 4.95 23.53 -36.70
CA GLU A 64 4.00 23.87 -35.65
C GLU A 64 3.05 22.70 -35.34
N ASP A 65 2.49 22.04 -36.36
CA ASP A 65 1.68 20.82 -36.18
C ASP A 65 2.43 19.75 -35.38
N TYR A 66 3.71 19.54 -35.70
CA TYR A 66 4.58 18.62 -34.97
C TYR A 66 4.70 18.99 -33.49
N TYR A 67 5.01 20.24 -33.17
CA TYR A 67 5.20 20.66 -31.78
C TYR A 67 3.90 20.75 -30.98
N ARG A 68 2.77 21.02 -31.64
CA ARG A 68 1.43 20.90 -31.03
C ARG A 68 1.13 19.45 -30.67
N PHE A 69 1.51 18.49 -31.51
CA PHE A 69 1.37 17.06 -31.19
C PHE A 69 2.35 16.61 -30.11
N PHE A 70 3.60 17.09 -30.15
CA PHE A 70 4.63 16.89 -29.13
C PHE A 70 4.18 17.35 -27.73
N ALA A 71 3.40 18.43 -27.65
CA ALA A 71 2.94 18.99 -26.38
C ALA A 71 2.17 17.97 -25.51
N TYR A 72 1.46 17.01 -26.10
CA TYR A 72 0.78 15.93 -25.36
C TYR A 72 1.74 15.04 -24.54
N PHE A 73 2.96 14.85 -25.05
CA PHE A 73 3.97 13.97 -24.44
C PHE A 73 4.96 14.76 -23.59
N ASN A 74 5.10 16.06 -23.84
CA ASN A 74 5.92 16.99 -23.05
C ASN A 74 5.47 17.11 -21.58
N GLN A 75 4.21 16.75 -21.29
CA GLN A 75 3.65 16.79 -19.94
C GLN A 75 4.02 15.59 -19.06
N ALA A 76 4.70 14.58 -19.61
CA ALA A 76 4.97 13.36 -18.87
C ALA A 76 5.86 13.58 -17.63
N ALA A 77 5.50 12.93 -16.53
CA ALA A 77 6.18 13.06 -15.23
C ALA A 77 7.41 12.17 -15.08
N ASP A 78 7.70 11.30 -16.07
CA ASP A 78 8.90 10.47 -16.03
C ASP A 78 10.18 11.32 -16.15
N PRO A 79 11.24 11.00 -15.40
CA PRO A 79 12.40 11.87 -15.24
C PRO A 79 13.41 11.82 -16.40
N GLY A 80 13.09 11.16 -17.52
CA GLY A 80 14.02 11.00 -18.64
C GLY A 80 15.16 9.98 -18.40
N MET A 81 15.11 9.21 -17.31
CA MET A 81 16.09 8.18 -16.94
C MET A 81 15.42 7.03 -16.18
N GLN A 82 15.93 5.82 -16.33
CA GLN A 82 15.46 4.63 -15.61
C GLN A 82 16.44 4.23 -14.51
N THR A 83 15.97 3.39 -13.58
CA THR A 83 16.83 2.76 -12.56
C THR A 83 17.13 1.31 -12.94
N ARG A 84 18.25 0.78 -12.44
CA ARG A 84 18.57 -0.66 -12.54
C ARG A 84 17.70 -1.55 -11.66
N ASN A 85 16.82 -0.95 -10.85
CA ASN A 85 16.07 -1.65 -9.80
C ASN A 85 14.62 -1.95 -10.22
N GLY A 86 14.34 -2.00 -11.53
CA GLY A 86 13.03 -2.36 -12.08
C GLY A 86 12.24 -1.16 -12.61
N ASN A 87 10.91 -1.23 -12.51
CA ASN A 87 10.00 -0.24 -13.09
C ASN A 87 10.18 1.16 -12.48
N GLN A 88 10.39 2.17 -13.34
CA GLN A 88 10.45 3.57 -12.91
C GLN A 88 9.07 4.20 -12.76
N THR A 89 8.90 4.97 -11.69
CA THR A 89 7.69 5.78 -11.47
C THR A 89 7.47 6.80 -12.59
N PRO A 90 6.22 7.14 -12.92
CA PRO A 90 4.97 6.62 -12.35
C PRO A 90 4.66 5.18 -12.78
N THR A 91 4.13 4.39 -11.85
CA THR A 91 3.71 2.99 -12.06
C THR A 91 2.23 2.79 -11.70
N ALA A 92 1.64 1.72 -12.23
CA ALA A 92 0.35 1.19 -11.81
C ALA A 92 0.50 -0.26 -11.38
N GLN A 93 -0.35 -0.66 -10.43
CA GLN A 93 -0.46 -2.05 -10.01
C GLN A 93 -1.32 -2.82 -11.01
N VAL A 94 -0.80 -3.96 -11.46
CA VAL A 94 -1.57 -4.92 -12.25
C VAL A 94 -2.16 -5.92 -11.28
N ALA A 95 -3.46 -5.81 -11.05
CA ALA A 95 -4.20 -6.84 -10.33
C ALA A 95 -4.12 -8.15 -11.11
N ALA A 96 -4.24 -9.28 -10.41
CA ALA A 96 -4.42 -10.57 -11.10
C ALA A 96 -5.64 -10.44 -12.01
N SER A 97 -5.44 -10.56 -13.33
CA SER A 97 -6.56 -10.68 -14.26
C SER A 97 -7.36 -11.91 -13.86
N ASP A 98 -8.68 -11.74 -13.74
CA ASP A 98 -9.68 -12.80 -13.51
C ASP A 98 -10.00 -13.21 -12.05
N THR A 99 -9.85 -12.30 -11.07
CA THR A 99 -10.37 -12.51 -9.71
C THR A 99 -11.67 -11.75 -9.42
N SER A 100 -12.28 -11.09 -10.41
CA SER A 100 -13.42 -10.18 -10.19
C SER A 100 -14.60 -10.89 -9.52
N ASP A 101 -14.97 -12.08 -10.00
CA ASP A 101 -16.04 -12.90 -9.42
C ASP A 101 -15.69 -13.37 -8.00
N LYS A 102 -14.46 -13.86 -7.79
CA LYS A 102 -14.01 -14.30 -6.46
C LYS A 102 -13.93 -13.15 -5.46
N LYS A 103 -13.55 -11.95 -5.92
CA LYS A 103 -13.52 -10.72 -5.13
C LYS A 103 -14.92 -10.27 -4.77
N GLN A 104 -15.86 -10.26 -5.72
CA GLN A 104 -17.27 -9.98 -5.45
C GLN A 104 -17.85 -10.98 -4.45
N GLN A 105 -17.57 -12.28 -4.62
CA GLN A 105 -17.98 -13.33 -3.69
C GLN A 105 -17.42 -13.09 -2.28
N LEU A 106 -16.11 -12.92 -2.12
CA LEU A 106 -15.51 -12.69 -0.80
C LEU A 106 -15.96 -11.37 -0.17
N THR A 107 -16.25 -10.35 -0.96
CA THR A 107 -16.81 -9.08 -0.46
C THR A 107 -18.21 -9.29 0.10
N ALA A 108 -19.07 -10.06 -0.60
CA ALA A 108 -20.39 -10.41 -0.10
C ALA A 108 -20.33 -11.31 1.15
N GLU A 109 -19.43 -12.31 1.17
CA GLU A 109 -19.20 -13.17 2.33
C GLU A 109 -18.71 -12.37 3.55
N LEU A 110 -17.80 -11.41 3.35
CA LEU A 110 -17.31 -10.53 4.41
C LEU A 110 -18.44 -9.66 4.97
N ALA A 111 -19.22 -9.01 4.12
CA ALA A 111 -20.36 -8.19 4.55
C ALA A 111 -21.39 -9.02 5.33
N ALA A 112 -21.67 -10.25 4.88
CA ALA A 112 -22.56 -11.17 5.59
C ALA A 112 -21.98 -11.61 6.94
N ALA A 113 -20.68 -11.87 7.02
CA ALA A 113 -20.00 -12.25 8.26
C ALA A 113 -19.99 -11.10 9.29
N GLU A 114 -19.76 -9.87 8.85
CA GLU A 114 -19.83 -8.67 9.68
C GLU A 114 -21.26 -8.44 10.20
N ALA A 115 -22.27 -8.53 9.33
CA ALA A 115 -23.67 -8.45 9.75
C ALA A 115 -24.05 -9.57 10.75
N ALA A 116 -23.50 -10.78 10.58
CA ALA A 116 -23.73 -11.90 11.49
C ALA A 116 -23.04 -11.70 12.86
N LEU A 117 -21.92 -10.98 12.93
CA LEU A 117 -21.30 -10.56 14.19
C LEU A 117 -22.20 -9.57 14.94
N ASP A 118 -22.72 -8.57 14.24
CA ASP A 118 -23.59 -7.57 14.84
C ASP A 118 -24.92 -8.19 15.31
N ALA A 119 -25.52 -9.07 14.51
CA ALA A 119 -26.71 -9.82 14.90
C ALA A 119 -26.45 -10.73 16.12
N HIS A 120 -25.28 -11.36 16.20
CA HIS A 120 -24.89 -12.17 17.35
C HIS A 120 -24.76 -11.30 18.62
N LYS A 121 -24.11 -10.14 18.54
CA LYS A 121 -24.01 -9.20 19.67
C LYS A 121 -25.40 -8.75 20.14
N ALA A 122 -26.31 -8.45 19.21
CA ALA A 122 -27.68 -8.04 19.55
C ALA A 122 -28.48 -9.18 20.22
N GLY A 123 -28.34 -10.41 19.74
CA GLY A 123 -29.03 -11.59 20.31
C GLY A 123 -28.44 -12.08 21.63
N ALA A 124 -27.16 -11.85 21.89
CA ALA A 124 -26.46 -12.33 23.09
C ALA A 124 -26.59 -11.38 24.30
N GLN A 125 -27.37 -10.31 24.20
CA GLN A 125 -27.54 -9.32 25.27
C GLN A 125 -28.03 -9.91 26.60
N ALA A 126 -28.95 -10.88 26.56
CA ALA A 126 -29.41 -11.55 27.77
C ALA A 126 -28.31 -12.39 28.44
N ALA A 127 -27.48 -13.07 27.63
CA ALA A 127 -26.35 -13.86 28.13
C ALA A 127 -25.24 -12.96 28.71
N PHE A 128 -24.99 -11.81 28.07
CA PHE A 128 -24.13 -10.76 28.59
C PHE A 128 -24.58 -10.27 29.97
N LEU A 129 -25.86 -9.91 30.13
CA LEU A 129 -26.40 -9.44 31.41
C LEU A 129 -26.36 -10.53 32.50
N ALA A 130 -26.65 -11.78 32.14
CA ALA A 130 -26.55 -12.90 33.07
C ALA A 130 -25.11 -13.11 33.56
N TRP A 131 -24.13 -13.04 32.65
CA TRP A 131 -22.72 -13.08 33.01
C TRP A 131 -22.33 -11.92 33.93
N ALA A 132 -22.71 -10.69 33.61
CA ALA A 132 -22.34 -9.52 34.39
C ALA A 132 -22.87 -9.61 35.83
N ASN A 133 -24.12 -10.05 36.01
CA ASN A 133 -24.73 -10.26 37.32
C ASN A 133 -24.02 -11.36 38.14
N GLU A 134 -23.51 -12.40 37.50
CA GLU A 134 -22.77 -13.46 38.19
C GLU A 134 -21.35 -13.02 38.52
N ALA A 135 -20.67 -12.36 37.58
CA ALA A 135 -19.33 -11.83 37.77
C ALA A 135 -19.28 -10.77 38.89
N ALA A 136 -20.37 -10.01 39.08
CA ALA A 136 -20.50 -9.06 40.19
C ALA A 136 -20.44 -9.70 41.59
N LYS A 137 -20.72 -11.01 41.70
CA LYS A 137 -20.70 -11.76 42.98
C LYS A 137 -19.35 -12.42 43.28
N GLY A 138 -18.45 -12.52 42.29
CA GLY A 138 -17.17 -13.20 42.41
C GLY A 138 -16.10 -12.43 43.17
N GLU A 139 -14.97 -13.08 43.45
CA GLU A 139 -13.78 -12.39 43.97
C GLU A 139 -13.24 -11.39 42.94
N LYS A 140 -13.00 -10.15 43.38
CA LYS A 140 -12.47 -9.06 42.56
C LYS A 140 -10.96 -9.20 42.41
N LYS A 141 -10.52 -10.16 41.59
CA LYS A 141 -9.12 -10.37 41.24
C LYS A 141 -8.93 -10.16 39.73
N PRO A 142 -7.85 -9.45 39.32
CA PRO A 142 -7.47 -9.35 37.92
C PRO A 142 -7.39 -10.74 37.28
N ALA A 143 -8.27 -11.01 36.31
CA ALA A 143 -8.22 -12.24 35.53
C ALA A 143 -7.29 -12.01 34.34
N ILE A 144 -6.06 -12.52 34.44
CA ILE A 144 -5.08 -12.47 33.36
C ILE A 144 -5.55 -13.39 32.23
N PRO A 145 -5.60 -12.93 30.96
CA PRO A 145 -5.97 -13.80 29.85
C PRO A 145 -4.98 -14.96 29.67
N GLU A 146 -5.50 -16.18 29.68
CA GLU A 146 -4.73 -17.42 29.62
C GLU A 146 -4.25 -17.78 28.20
N ASP A 147 -4.85 -17.19 27.16
CA ASP A 147 -4.57 -17.48 25.75
C ASP A 147 -3.39 -16.66 25.19
N VAL A 148 -2.35 -16.49 26.00
CA VAL A 148 -1.12 -15.79 25.60
C VAL A 148 -0.39 -16.60 24.53
N ALA A 149 0.00 -15.94 23.44
CA ALA A 149 0.70 -16.59 22.34
C ALA A 149 2.22 -16.64 22.58
N VAL A 150 2.77 -15.58 23.18
CA VAL A 150 4.18 -15.50 23.59
C VAL A 150 4.25 -14.77 24.93
N HIS A 151 4.90 -15.39 25.91
CA HIS A 151 5.16 -14.77 27.22
C HIS A 151 6.63 -14.95 27.58
N LEU A 152 7.32 -13.84 27.83
CA LEU A 152 8.64 -13.84 28.45
C LEU A 152 8.47 -13.26 29.86
N PRO A 153 8.44 -14.11 30.91
CA PRO A 153 8.32 -13.63 32.28
C PRO A 153 9.49 -12.73 32.67
N LEU A 154 10.71 -13.07 32.24
CA LEU A 154 11.96 -12.38 32.60
C LEU A 154 12.33 -12.46 34.10
N ASP A 155 11.80 -13.48 34.78
CA ASP A 155 12.10 -13.83 36.18
C ASP A 155 13.47 -14.49 36.36
N ASP A 156 14.18 -14.75 35.26
CA ASP A 156 15.44 -15.47 35.27
C ASP A 156 16.51 -14.62 35.98
N ALA A 157 16.87 -14.99 37.21
CA ALA A 157 17.87 -14.24 37.98
C ALA A 157 19.30 -14.36 37.42
N GLN A 158 19.56 -15.28 36.48
CA GLN A 158 20.89 -15.61 35.95
C GLN A 158 20.80 -16.22 34.53
N GLY A 159 21.85 -16.06 33.72
CA GLY A 159 22.01 -16.74 32.42
C GLY A 159 21.71 -15.90 31.19
N ASP A 160 21.88 -16.49 30.01
CA ASP A 160 21.73 -15.88 28.68
C ASP A 160 20.62 -16.53 27.83
N ALA A 161 19.84 -17.44 28.42
CA ALA A 161 18.83 -18.25 27.74
C ALA A 161 17.44 -18.14 28.41
N PRO A 162 16.80 -16.95 28.39
CA PRO A 162 15.57 -16.72 29.11
C PRO A 162 14.40 -17.56 28.59
N ALA A 163 13.44 -17.87 29.46
CA ALA A 163 12.26 -18.62 29.07
C ALA A 163 11.35 -17.82 28.12
N VAL A 164 10.91 -18.47 27.05
CA VAL A 164 9.85 -17.98 26.15
C VAL A 164 8.74 -19.03 26.17
N LEU A 165 7.68 -18.72 26.91
CA LEU A 165 6.50 -19.56 27.05
C LEU A 165 5.56 -19.32 25.87
N LEU A 166 5.03 -20.40 25.31
CA LEU A 166 4.17 -20.42 24.14
C LEU A 166 2.87 -21.17 24.48
N ALA A 167 1.82 -20.96 23.68
CA ALA A 167 0.53 -21.62 23.91
C ALA A 167 0.62 -23.17 23.86
N ASP A 168 1.58 -23.72 23.12
CA ASP A 168 1.77 -25.16 22.88
C ASP A 168 3.10 -25.70 23.43
N GLY A 169 3.83 -24.92 24.23
CA GLY A 169 5.09 -25.35 24.82
C GLY A 169 5.95 -24.22 25.36
N GLN A 170 7.26 -24.45 25.41
CA GLN A 170 8.23 -23.43 25.79
C GLN A 170 9.51 -23.60 24.96
N ARG A 171 10.24 -22.50 24.80
CA ARG A 171 11.57 -22.48 24.20
C ARG A 171 12.47 -21.56 25.01
N GLN A 172 13.77 -21.61 24.70
CA GLN A 172 14.73 -20.64 25.19
C GLN A 172 14.89 -19.52 24.16
N GLY A 173 14.82 -18.28 24.63
CA GLY A 173 15.34 -17.13 23.93
C GLY A 173 16.87 -17.08 24.03
N LYS A 174 17.47 -16.07 23.40
CA LYS A 174 18.91 -15.83 23.45
C LYS A 174 19.20 -14.39 23.77
N VAL A 175 19.96 -14.14 24.84
CA VAL A 175 20.53 -12.83 25.11
C VAL A 175 21.73 -12.62 24.20
N HIS A 176 21.70 -11.53 23.45
CA HIS A 176 22.86 -11.00 22.75
C HIS A 176 23.48 -9.90 23.61
N GLY A 177 24.82 -9.87 23.72
CA GLY A 177 25.52 -9.00 24.66
C GLY A 177 25.61 -9.60 26.06
N ALA A 178 26.00 -8.81 27.05
CA ALA A 178 26.05 -9.25 28.44
C ALA A 178 24.66 -9.18 29.09
N ALA A 179 24.18 -10.29 29.65
CA ALA A 179 22.93 -10.30 30.40
C ALA A 179 23.07 -9.49 31.69
N SER A 180 22.11 -8.61 31.96
CA SER A 180 22.02 -7.83 33.19
C SER A 180 20.62 -7.98 33.75
N TRP A 181 20.50 -8.68 34.88
CA TRP A 181 19.23 -8.98 35.53
C TRP A 181 19.09 -8.11 36.78
N VAL A 182 17.89 -7.56 36.99
CA VAL A 182 17.58 -6.65 38.11
C VAL A 182 16.25 -7.03 38.74
N GLU A 183 15.94 -6.44 39.89
CA GLU A 183 14.62 -6.58 40.49
C GLU A 183 13.55 -5.96 39.55
N GLY A 184 12.62 -6.81 39.14
CA GLY A 184 11.54 -6.49 38.23
C GLY A 184 10.30 -5.93 38.92
N LYS A 185 9.25 -5.73 38.13
CA LYS A 185 7.91 -5.45 38.64
C LYS A 185 7.24 -6.73 39.15
N GLN A 186 7.48 -7.85 38.48
CA GLN A 186 7.09 -9.19 38.88
C GLN A 186 8.38 -10.01 39.03
N LEU A 187 8.99 -10.02 40.21
CA LEU A 187 10.25 -10.73 40.50
C LEU A 187 11.47 -10.16 39.73
N GLY A 188 11.70 -10.56 38.47
CA GLY A 188 12.92 -10.27 37.71
C GLY A 188 12.69 -9.35 36.51
N ALA A 189 13.75 -8.70 36.03
CA ALA A 189 13.70 -7.91 34.80
C ALA A 189 15.04 -7.90 34.08
N LEU A 190 15.00 -7.77 32.76
CA LEU A 190 16.20 -7.51 31.97
C LEU A 190 16.50 -6.00 31.97
N ARG A 191 17.71 -5.63 32.38
CA ARG A 191 18.27 -4.30 32.16
C ARG A 191 18.90 -4.21 30.78
N CYS A 192 18.27 -3.41 29.92
CA CYS A 192 18.80 -3.04 28.62
C CYS A 192 19.74 -1.83 28.75
N ASP A 193 21.03 -2.02 28.46
CA ASP A 193 22.04 -0.94 28.47
C ASP A 193 22.34 -0.40 27.07
N GLY A 194 21.59 -0.86 26.07
CA GLY A 194 21.73 -0.53 24.67
C GLY A 194 22.71 -1.41 23.88
N SER A 195 23.51 -2.23 24.56
CA SER A 195 24.40 -3.22 23.94
C SER A 195 23.82 -4.63 23.97
N ASN A 196 22.87 -4.89 24.87
CA ASN A 196 22.21 -6.18 25.04
C ASN A 196 20.73 -6.16 24.61
N PHE A 197 20.21 -7.32 24.23
CA PHE A 197 18.81 -7.55 23.88
C PHE A 197 18.50 -9.06 23.84
N ILE A 198 17.23 -9.45 23.85
CA ILE A 198 16.79 -10.85 23.70
C ILE A 198 16.29 -11.09 22.29
N ASP A 199 16.71 -12.19 21.67
CA ASP A 199 16.06 -12.83 20.53
C ASP A 199 15.11 -13.94 21.03
N ALA A 200 13.81 -13.73 20.91
CA ALA A 200 12.78 -14.69 21.29
C ALA A 200 12.50 -15.75 20.21
N GLY A 201 13.19 -15.67 19.07
CA GLY A 201 13.05 -16.57 17.94
C GLY A 201 11.89 -16.25 17.01
N ASP A 202 11.56 -17.22 16.15
CA ASP A 202 10.50 -17.06 15.15
C ASP A 202 9.11 -17.24 15.76
N VAL A 203 8.63 -16.18 16.41
CA VAL A 203 7.29 -16.08 17.02
C VAL A 203 6.63 -14.75 16.64
N ALA A 204 5.31 -14.65 16.81
CA ALA A 204 4.54 -13.42 16.55
C ALA A 204 4.68 -12.85 15.11
N ASN A 205 4.74 -13.71 14.08
CA ASN A 205 4.82 -13.30 12.67
C ASN A 205 3.42 -13.04 12.08
N PHE A 206 2.78 -11.97 12.54
CA PHE A 206 1.41 -11.61 12.16
C PHE A 206 1.32 -11.02 10.74
N GLU A 207 0.16 -11.16 10.11
CA GLU A 207 -0.24 -10.39 8.93
C GLU A 207 -0.94 -9.08 9.33
N ARG A 208 -0.95 -8.08 8.45
CA ARG A 208 -1.60 -6.77 8.69
C ARG A 208 -3.09 -6.88 8.97
N THR A 209 -3.72 -7.96 8.52
CA THR A 209 -5.13 -8.26 8.69
C THR A 209 -5.42 -9.11 9.93
N ASP A 210 -4.39 -9.62 10.60
CA ASP A 210 -4.55 -10.33 11.87
C ASP A 210 -4.78 -9.30 12.99
N ALA A 211 -5.69 -9.61 13.90
CA ALA A 211 -5.82 -8.88 15.15
C ALA A 211 -4.79 -9.42 16.15
N PHE A 212 -4.05 -8.54 16.82
CA PHE A 212 -3.04 -8.93 17.80
C PHE A 212 -2.82 -7.82 18.85
N SER A 213 -2.26 -8.19 19.99
CA SER A 213 -1.97 -7.26 21.08
C SER A 213 -0.65 -7.62 21.74
N TYR A 214 0.11 -6.63 22.19
CA TYR A 214 1.39 -6.89 22.84
C TYR A 214 1.84 -5.73 23.72
N GLY A 215 2.74 -6.04 24.65
CA GLY A 215 3.33 -5.06 25.54
C GLY A 215 4.21 -5.69 26.59
N ALA A 216 4.62 -4.87 27.55
CA ALA A 216 5.49 -5.24 28.65
C ALA A 216 5.38 -4.23 29.78
N TRP A 217 5.88 -4.60 30.97
CA TRP A 217 6.29 -3.62 31.96
C TRP A 217 7.65 -3.04 31.52
N ILE A 218 7.76 -1.71 31.52
CA ILE A 218 9.03 -1.03 31.24
C ILE A 218 9.33 0.05 32.26
N ARG A 219 10.62 0.25 32.56
CA ARG A 219 11.15 1.35 33.37
C ARG A 219 12.19 2.13 32.57
N PRO A 220 11.77 3.09 31.73
CA PRO A 220 12.67 3.87 30.90
C PRO A 220 13.32 5.03 31.69
N PRO A 221 14.57 5.40 31.40
CA PRO A 221 15.17 6.63 31.92
C PRO A 221 14.53 7.88 31.28
N GLY A 222 14.86 9.06 31.82
CA GLY A 222 14.45 10.33 31.23
C GLY A 222 14.90 10.49 29.78
N GLY A 223 14.00 10.86 28.87
CA GLY A 223 14.30 11.04 27.45
C GLY A 223 14.61 9.74 26.70
N ALA A 224 14.17 8.59 27.21
CA ALA A 224 14.43 7.29 26.60
C ALA A 224 14.09 7.21 25.10
N GLY A 225 14.88 6.39 24.41
CA GLY A 225 14.77 6.10 22.99
C GLY A 225 14.98 4.60 22.71
N GLY A 226 14.39 4.10 21.62
CA GLY A 226 14.57 2.73 21.15
C GLY A 226 13.34 1.84 21.33
N ALA A 227 13.41 0.60 20.85
CA ALA A 227 12.27 -0.31 20.87
C ALA A 227 12.34 -1.30 22.04
N ALA A 228 11.32 -1.27 22.91
CA ALA A 228 11.18 -2.26 23.98
C ALA A 228 10.87 -3.64 23.40
N LEU A 229 10.12 -3.70 22.30
CA LEU A 229 9.81 -4.93 21.56
C LEU A 229 9.73 -4.62 20.08
N ALA A 230 10.26 -5.49 19.22
CA ALA A 230 10.15 -5.34 17.77
C ALA A 230 10.33 -6.67 17.04
N ARG A 231 9.54 -6.88 15.98
CA ARG A 231 9.84 -7.84 14.92
C ARG A 231 9.90 -7.05 13.62
N MET A 232 11.11 -6.63 13.24
CA MET A 232 11.29 -5.61 12.21
C MET A 232 12.50 -5.90 11.33
N ASP A 233 12.33 -5.75 10.02
CA ASP A 233 13.39 -5.90 9.02
C ASP A 233 13.76 -4.57 8.39
N ASP A 234 14.83 -3.97 8.91
CA ASP A 234 15.43 -2.75 8.38
C ASP A 234 16.01 -2.93 6.96
N GLY A 235 16.42 -4.14 6.58
CA GLY A 235 16.85 -4.45 5.22
C GLY A 235 15.70 -4.49 4.21
N ALA A 236 14.48 -4.79 4.67
CA ALA A 236 13.26 -4.81 3.85
C ALA A 236 12.41 -3.55 4.06
N ALA A 237 13.04 -2.36 4.01
CA ALA A 237 12.38 -1.06 4.17
C ALA A 237 11.59 -0.93 5.49
N TYR A 238 12.14 -1.49 6.57
CA TYR A 238 11.54 -1.54 7.89
C TYR A 238 10.21 -2.30 7.94
N ARG A 239 10.07 -3.43 7.23
CA ARG A 239 8.87 -4.26 7.29
C ARG A 239 8.73 -4.94 8.66
N GLY A 240 7.54 -4.88 9.25
CA GLY A 240 7.22 -5.52 10.54
C GLY A 240 6.49 -4.59 11.51
N PHE A 241 6.64 -4.83 12.82
CA PHE A 241 6.00 -4.02 13.86
C PHE A 241 6.90 -3.82 15.09
N ASP A 242 6.60 -2.80 15.90
CA ASP A 242 7.34 -2.51 17.13
C ASP A 242 6.51 -1.83 18.24
N LEU A 243 7.11 -1.75 19.44
CA LEU A 243 6.76 -0.87 20.54
C LEU A 243 7.97 0.06 20.78
N TYR A 244 7.91 1.26 20.20
CA TYR A 244 9.04 2.18 20.16
C TYR A 244 8.86 3.32 21.16
N VAL A 245 9.92 3.72 21.86
CA VAL A 245 9.94 4.91 22.71
C VAL A 245 10.81 5.97 22.05
N SER A 246 10.32 7.21 21.98
CA SER A 246 11.05 8.36 21.44
C SER A 246 10.80 9.59 22.30
N GLY A 247 11.83 10.08 22.99
CA GLY A 247 11.70 11.20 23.93
C GLY A 247 10.69 10.91 25.04
N GLY A 248 10.63 9.64 25.49
CA GLY A 248 9.66 9.16 26.48
C GLY A 248 8.24 8.91 25.94
N ARG A 249 7.89 9.33 24.72
CA ARG A 249 6.60 9.01 24.10
C ARG A 249 6.63 7.63 23.46
N VAL A 250 5.55 6.89 23.60
CA VAL A 250 5.39 5.57 22.96
C VAL A 250 4.79 5.74 21.57
N SER A 251 5.41 5.08 20.61
CA SER A 251 4.98 4.96 19.21
C SER A 251 4.80 3.49 18.86
N VAL A 252 3.79 3.21 18.06
CA VAL A 252 3.59 1.89 17.44
C VAL A 252 3.75 2.06 15.94
N HIS A 253 4.61 1.24 15.35
CA HIS A 253 4.71 1.12 13.90
C HIS A 253 4.19 -0.25 13.45
N ILE A 254 3.42 -0.27 12.37
CA ILE A 254 3.06 -1.48 11.61
C ILE A 254 3.34 -1.18 10.14
N ILE A 255 4.33 -1.83 9.54
CA ILE A 255 4.99 -1.38 8.31
C ILE A 255 5.09 -2.51 7.29
N HIS A 256 4.69 -2.22 6.05
CA HIS A 256 5.16 -2.97 4.87
C HIS A 256 6.44 -2.36 4.29
N SER A 257 6.41 -1.04 4.05
CA SER A 257 7.54 -0.25 3.53
C SER A 257 7.43 1.20 4.03
N TRP A 258 8.43 1.67 4.76
CA TRP A 258 8.43 3.00 5.35
C TRP A 258 8.84 4.11 4.35
N PRO A 259 8.20 5.30 4.37
CA PRO A 259 7.03 5.67 5.15
C PRO A 259 5.69 5.43 4.45
N SER A 260 5.70 5.11 3.15
CA SER A 260 4.52 5.22 2.27
C SER A 260 3.47 4.12 2.44
N ASN A 261 3.83 2.99 3.08
CA ASN A 261 2.96 1.85 3.28
C ASN A 261 3.09 1.33 4.72
N ALA A 262 2.52 2.12 5.63
CA ALA A 262 2.63 1.92 7.06
C ALA A 262 1.44 2.53 7.82
N VAL A 263 1.24 2.06 9.04
CA VAL A 263 0.50 2.77 10.09
C VAL A 263 1.49 3.16 11.18
N LYS A 264 1.40 4.41 11.64
CA LYS A 264 2.16 4.91 12.79
C LYS A 264 1.29 5.82 13.64
N VAL A 265 1.24 5.51 14.93
CA VAL A 265 0.65 6.38 15.95
C VAL A 265 1.65 6.63 17.07
N THR A 266 1.59 7.84 17.65
CA THR A 266 2.47 8.23 18.75
C THR A 266 1.67 8.94 19.84
N THR A 267 1.84 8.48 21.08
CA THR A 267 1.16 9.02 22.25
C THR A 267 1.43 10.50 22.47
N GLU A 268 0.40 11.23 22.90
CA GLU A 268 0.54 12.63 23.32
C GLU A 268 1.25 12.76 24.66
N GLN A 269 1.17 11.76 25.54
CA GLN A 269 1.80 11.80 26.84
C GLN A 269 3.10 10.99 26.84
N ALA A 270 4.13 11.50 27.51
CA ALA A 270 5.36 10.75 27.76
C ALA A 270 5.24 9.86 29.00
N LEU A 271 5.98 8.76 29.00
CA LEU A 271 6.19 7.92 30.17
C LEU A 271 6.93 8.69 31.27
N LYS A 272 6.66 8.29 32.51
CA LYS A 272 7.32 8.80 33.70
C LYS A 272 8.72 8.18 33.78
N PRO A 273 9.78 9.01 33.82
CA PRO A 273 11.14 8.52 33.97
C PRO A 273 11.32 7.67 35.23
N ASP A 274 12.11 6.61 35.11
CA ASP A 274 12.59 5.75 36.20
C ASP A 274 11.47 5.11 37.04
N GLN A 275 10.26 5.00 36.47
CA GLN A 275 9.11 4.33 37.08
C GLN A 275 8.65 3.15 36.22
N TRP A 276 8.30 2.05 36.87
CA TRP A 276 7.66 0.92 36.20
C TRP A 276 6.28 1.34 35.70
N GLN A 277 6.06 1.14 34.40
CA GLN A 277 4.75 1.34 33.77
C GLN A 277 4.43 0.19 32.83
N HIS A 278 3.19 -0.29 32.87
CA HIS A 278 2.71 -1.30 31.93
C HIS A 278 2.34 -0.60 30.63
N VAL A 279 3.12 -0.84 29.56
CA VAL A 279 2.87 -0.28 28.24
C VAL A 279 2.36 -1.37 27.33
N PHE A 280 1.13 -1.21 26.86
CA PHE A 280 0.46 -2.22 26.06
C PHE A 280 -0.24 -1.61 24.87
N MET A 281 -0.31 -2.35 23.77
CA MET A 281 -1.06 -1.97 22.60
C MET A 281 -2.00 -3.09 22.16
N THR A 282 -3.12 -2.70 21.55
CA THR A 282 -4.06 -3.62 20.91
C THR A 282 -4.30 -3.16 19.47
N TYR A 283 -4.44 -4.11 18.55
CA TYR A 283 -4.71 -3.86 17.14
C TYR A 283 -5.80 -4.81 16.60
N ASP A 284 -6.73 -4.25 15.82
CA ASP A 284 -7.92 -4.95 15.32
C ASP A 284 -7.78 -5.62 13.94
N GLY A 285 -6.63 -5.48 13.28
CA GLY A 285 -6.39 -6.03 11.93
C GLY A 285 -6.95 -5.16 10.79
N SER A 286 -7.50 -3.98 11.06
CA SER A 286 -8.15 -3.11 10.06
C SER A 286 -7.20 -2.52 9.01
N SER A 287 -5.89 -2.59 9.24
CA SER A 287 -4.85 -1.85 8.50
C SER A 287 -4.98 -0.33 8.63
N LYS A 288 -5.62 0.13 9.72
CA LYS A 288 -5.84 1.55 10.03
C LYS A 288 -5.28 1.96 11.37
N ALA A 289 -4.85 3.21 11.46
CA ALA A 289 -4.42 3.85 12.70
C ALA A 289 -5.51 3.86 13.77
N ALA A 290 -6.78 3.98 13.36
CA ALA A 290 -7.93 3.90 14.26
C ALA A 290 -8.09 2.51 14.93
N GLY A 291 -7.53 1.47 14.32
CA GLY A 291 -7.51 0.12 14.87
C GLY A 291 -6.49 -0.11 15.98
N ILE A 292 -5.55 0.82 16.17
CA ILE A 292 -4.54 0.77 17.23
C ILE A 292 -5.08 1.48 18.47
N THR A 293 -4.85 0.90 19.65
CA THR A 293 -5.00 1.60 20.94
C THR A 293 -3.79 1.33 21.80
N ILE A 294 -3.28 2.38 22.47
CA ILE A 294 -2.14 2.31 23.39
C ILE A 294 -2.61 2.60 24.81
N TYR A 295 -2.10 1.83 25.77
CA TYR A 295 -2.43 1.92 27.19
C TYR A 295 -1.16 2.10 28.01
N PHE A 296 -1.22 2.96 29.03
CA PHE A 296 -0.25 3.04 30.12
C PHE A 296 -0.95 2.63 31.41
N ASP A 297 -0.42 1.64 32.12
CA ASP A 297 -0.96 1.14 33.39
C ASP A 297 -2.45 0.74 33.27
N GLY A 298 -2.84 0.18 32.11
CA GLY A 298 -4.22 -0.20 31.81
C GLY A 298 -5.13 0.96 31.38
N VAL A 299 -4.64 2.20 31.39
CA VAL A 299 -5.41 3.39 31.01
C VAL A 299 -5.15 3.76 29.55
N LYS A 300 -6.21 3.88 28.76
CA LYS A 300 -6.15 4.30 27.36
C LYS A 300 -5.52 5.69 27.22
N GLN A 301 -4.57 5.82 26.30
CA GLN A 301 -3.86 7.07 26.02
C GLN A 301 -4.50 7.84 24.85
N LYS A 302 -4.16 9.12 24.70
CA LYS A 302 -4.38 9.88 23.45
C LYS A 302 -3.14 9.80 22.57
N TRP A 303 -3.32 9.86 21.25
CA TRP A 303 -2.22 9.77 20.30
C TRP A 303 -2.49 10.55 19.01
N ASN A 304 -1.41 10.93 18.35
CA ASN A 304 -1.41 11.52 17.02
C ASN A 304 -1.19 10.43 15.96
N ILE A 305 -1.87 10.57 14.81
CA ILE A 305 -1.66 9.72 13.63
C ILE A 305 -0.59 10.37 12.77
N GLU A 306 0.49 9.64 12.50
CA GLU A 306 1.56 10.10 11.61
C GLU A 306 1.52 9.43 10.24
N GLN A 307 1.10 8.16 10.18
CA GLN A 307 0.90 7.40 8.94
C GLN A 307 -0.35 6.52 9.05
N ASP A 308 -1.10 6.40 7.95
CA ASP A 308 -2.34 5.59 7.87
C ASP A 308 -2.56 4.97 6.47
N GLY A 309 -1.48 4.44 5.90
CA GLY A 309 -1.40 3.98 4.51
C GLY A 309 -1.13 2.49 4.32
N LEU A 310 -1.27 1.65 5.36
CA LEU A 310 -0.92 0.24 5.30
C LEU A 310 -1.86 -0.57 4.37
N ARG A 311 -1.27 -1.27 3.41
CA ARG A 311 -2.00 -2.04 2.37
C ARG A 311 -1.38 -3.39 2.05
N ASP A 312 -0.12 -3.60 2.37
CA ASP A 312 0.62 -4.80 1.99
C ASP A 312 1.20 -5.52 3.21
N THR A 313 1.74 -6.71 2.98
CA THR A 313 2.11 -7.63 4.07
C THR A 313 3.12 -7.06 5.06
N ILE A 314 2.94 -7.35 6.34
CA ILE A 314 3.90 -6.98 7.39
C ILE A 314 4.78 -8.17 7.81
N ARG A 315 4.55 -9.35 7.22
CA ARG A 315 5.32 -10.56 7.54
C ARG A 315 6.78 -10.39 7.15
N THR A 316 7.65 -10.90 8.02
CA THR A 316 9.11 -10.84 7.84
C THR A 316 9.78 -12.12 8.33
N GLU A 317 10.95 -12.42 7.79
CA GLU A 317 11.83 -13.52 8.21
C GLU A 317 12.65 -13.17 9.47
N LYS A 318 12.65 -11.89 9.90
CA LYS A 318 13.30 -11.49 11.16
C LYS A 318 12.54 -12.02 12.36
N THR A 319 13.26 -12.38 13.41
CA THR A 319 12.71 -12.88 14.68
C THR A 319 12.21 -11.74 15.58
N LEU A 320 11.52 -12.10 16.68
CA LEU A 320 11.02 -11.14 17.66
C LEU A 320 12.14 -10.77 18.65
N TYR A 321 12.45 -9.47 18.74
CA TYR A 321 13.42 -8.92 19.68
C TYR A 321 12.75 -8.19 20.84
N VAL A 322 13.36 -8.30 22.02
CA VAL A 322 13.04 -7.51 23.23
C VAL A 322 14.27 -6.68 23.59
N GLY A 323 14.08 -5.37 23.72
CA GLY A 323 15.14 -4.40 24.00
C GLY A 323 15.83 -3.81 22.77
N ARG A 324 15.40 -4.15 21.54
CA ARG A 324 16.00 -3.60 20.31
C ARG A 324 15.10 -3.76 19.09
N ARG A 325 15.18 -2.80 18.16
CA ARG A 325 14.62 -2.92 16.79
C ARG A 325 15.66 -3.30 15.76
N ASN A 326 16.78 -2.58 15.75
CA ASN A 326 17.92 -2.74 14.84
C ASN A 326 19.17 -2.16 15.52
N PRO A 327 20.38 -2.24 14.95
CA PRO A 327 21.59 -1.69 15.57
C PRO A 327 21.53 -0.20 15.96
N GLY A 328 20.80 0.61 15.20
CA GLY A 328 20.65 2.04 15.46
C GLY A 328 19.49 2.42 16.39
N SER A 329 18.75 1.44 16.93
CA SER A 329 17.59 1.68 17.79
C SER A 329 17.48 0.68 18.94
N PRO A 330 18.52 0.58 19.80
CA PRO A 330 18.44 -0.21 21.01
C PRO A 330 17.67 0.56 22.09
N PHE A 331 16.90 -0.16 22.91
CA PHE A 331 16.25 0.40 24.08
C PHE A 331 17.22 0.50 25.25
N ARG A 332 17.02 1.50 26.11
CA ARG A 332 17.75 1.67 27.37
C ARG A 332 16.74 1.78 28.49
N GLY A 333 16.89 0.97 29.53
CA GLY A 333 15.93 0.85 30.64
C GLY A 333 15.69 -0.60 31.02
N ASP A 334 14.74 -0.85 31.92
CA ASP A 334 14.43 -2.22 32.36
C ASP A 334 13.12 -2.70 31.71
N ILE A 335 13.05 -3.98 31.35
CA ILE A 335 11.89 -4.63 30.72
C ILE A 335 11.52 -5.90 31.49
N ASP A 336 10.23 -6.11 31.72
CA ASP A 336 9.65 -7.22 32.48
C ASP A 336 8.30 -7.67 31.88
N ASP A 337 7.92 -8.93 32.07
CA ASP A 337 6.64 -9.56 31.73
C ASP A 337 6.13 -9.20 30.32
N VAL A 338 6.93 -9.55 29.31
CA VAL A 338 6.59 -9.30 27.90
C VAL A 338 5.51 -10.28 27.46
N ARG A 339 4.39 -9.78 26.94
CA ARG A 339 3.27 -10.60 26.50
C ARG A 339 2.82 -10.24 25.10
N VAL A 340 2.48 -11.26 24.31
CA VAL A 340 1.91 -11.15 22.96
C VAL A 340 0.69 -12.07 22.85
N TYR A 341 -0.40 -11.55 22.29
CA TYR A 341 -1.66 -12.25 22.08
C TYR A 341 -2.03 -12.23 20.60
N ALA A 342 -2.48 -13.36 20.06
CA ALA A 342 -2.93 -13.51 18.67
C ALA A 342 -4.41 -13.09 18.48
N ARG A 343 -4.83 -12.06 19.22
CA ARG A 343 -6.14 -11.40 19.12
C ARG A 343 -6.06 -9.98 19.67
N GLN A 344 -7.07 -9.18 19.38
CA GLN A 344 -7.31 -7.92 20.08
C GLN A 344 -7.78 -8.22 21.51
N LEU A 345 -7.05 -7.72 22.52
CA LEU A 345 -7.50 -7.71 23.91
C LEU A 345 -8.49 -6.56 24.13
N SER A 346 -9.44 -6.78 25.03
CA SER A 346 -10.32 -5.72 25.54
C SER A 346 -9.57 -4.81 26.53
N GLU A 347 -10.05 -3.58 26.72
CA GLU A 347 -9.49 -2.63 27.70
C GLU A 347 -9.43 -3.24 29.11
N ALA A 348 -10.46 -3.97 29.53
CA ALA A 348 -10.47 -4.62 30.83
C ALA A 348 -9.43 -5.74 30.97
N GLU A 349 -9.14 -6.47 29.88
CA GLU A 349 -8.05 -7.46 29.90
C GLU A 349 -6.68 -6.78 30.00
N VAL A 350 -6.48 -5.65 29.32
CA VAL A 350 -5.26 -4.85 29.44
C VAL A 350 -5.11 -4.26 30.85
N GLN A 351 -6.21 -3.85 31.48
CA GLN A 351 -6.24 -3.43 32.89
C GLN A 351 -5.87 -4.60 33.82
N SER A 352 -6.38 -5.81 33.57
CA SER A 352 -5.99 -7.00 34.33
C SER A 352 -4.48 -7.27 34.25
N LEU A 353 -3.88 -7.11 33.07
CA LEU A 353 -2.42 -7.22 32.89
C LEU A 353 -1.63 -6.15 33.65
N ALA A 354 -2.19 -4.95 33.81
CA ALA A 354 -1.63 -3.89 34.63
C ALA A 354 -1.85 -4.09 36.15
N GLY A 355 -2.46 -5.20 36.56
CA GLY A 355 -2.77 -5.51 37.96
C GLY A 355 -4.05 -4.87 38.50
N SER A 356 -4.89 -4.29 37.63
CA SER A 356 -6.18 -3.71 37.99
C SER A 356 -7.33 -4.59 37.52
N ASP A 357 -8.34 -4.83 38.35
CA ASP A 357 -9.54 -5.52 37.89
C ASP A 357 -10.39 -4.55 37.05
N GLY A 358 -10.23 -4.64 35.73
CA GLY A 358 -10.77 -3.68 34.78
C GLY A 358 -12.30 -3.68 34.64
N VAL A 359 -12.95 -4.72 35.15
CA VAL A 359 -14.42 -4.82 35.14
C VAL A 359 -15.03 -4.69 36.53
N ALA A 360 -14.30 -4.94 37.63
CA ALA A 360 -14.88 -4.94 38.98
C ALA A 360 -15.61 -3.65 39.38
N ALA A 361 -15.06 -2.48 39.03
CA ALA A 361 -15.70 -1.21 39.34
C ALA A 361 -17.00 -1.01 38.53
N LEU A 362 -17.00 -1.46 37.28
CA LEU A 362 -18.18 -1.41 36.41
C LEU A 362 -19.23 -2.43 36.86
N LEU A 363 -18.84 -3.67 37.15
CA LEU A 363 -19.70 -4.74 37.65
C LEU A 363 -20.26 -4.50 39.05
N ALA A 364 -19.67 -3.59 39.83
CA ALA A 364 -20.23 -3.17 41.12
C ALA A 364 -21.49 -2.30 40.97
N LYS A 365 -21.70 -1.69 39.79
CA LYS A 365 -22.93 -0.96 39.45
C LYS A 365 -23.98 -1.94 38.94
N SER A 366 -25.25 -1.63 39.13
CA SER A 366 -26.33 -2.39 38.49
C SER A 366 -26.34 -2.11 36.99
N PRO A 367 -26.82 -3.05 36.14
CA PRO A 367 -26.85 -2.84 34.69
C PRO A 367 -27.59 -1.59 34.21
N GLU A 368 -28.57 -1.12 34.99
CA GLU A 368 -29.35 0.09 34.71
C GLU A 368 -28.60 1.38 35.00
N ALA A 369 -27.51 1.30 35.78
CA ALA A 369 -26.70 2.44 36.22
C ALA A 369 -25.44 2.64 35.36
N TRP A 370 -25.18 1.77 34.38
CA TRP A 370 -24.06 1.94 33.45
C TRP A 370 -24.31 3.07 32.47
N SER A 371 -23.31 3.92 32.24
CA SER A 371 -23.33 4.80 31.07
C SER A 371 -23.25 3.98 29.77
N PRO A 372 -23.60 4.56 28.61
CA PRO A 372 -23.44 3.90 27.31
C PRO A 372 -22.00 3.40 27.06
N GLU A 373 -21.00 4.17 27.47
CA GLU A 373 -19.58 3.83 27.34
C GLU A 373 -19.18 2.69 28.27
N GLU A 374 -19.66 2.71 29.52
CA GLU A 374 -19.39 1.65 30.50
C GLU A 374 -20.01 0.33 30.07
N ARG A 375 -21.24 0.37 29.55
CA ARG A 375 -21.90 -0.80 28.97
C ARG A 375 -21.11 -1.32 27.78
N ALA A 376 -20.70 -0.45 26.86
CA ALA A 376 -19.93 -0.83 25.69
C ALA A 376 -18.58 -1.48 26.08
N ALA A 377 -17.92 -0.98 27.13
CA ALA A 377 -16.68 -1.57 27.65
C ALA A 377 -16.90 -3.00 28.19
N LEU A 378 -17.97 -3.21 28.98
CA LEU A 378 -18.34 -4.53 29.50
C LEU A 378 -18.77 -5.50 28.40
N GLU A 379 -19.56 -5.04 27.43
CA GLU A 379 -19.95 -5.83 26.26
C GLU A 379 -18.71 -6.24 25.46
N ASN A 380 -17.81 -5.28 25.20
CA ASN A 380 -16.57 -5.55 24.49
C ASN A 380 -15.73 -6.61 25.21
N HIS A 381 -15.60 -6.50 26.54
CA HIS A 381 -14.92 -7.49 27.37
C HIS A 381 -15.60 -8.86 27.29
N TYR A 382 -16.92 -8.93 27.48
CA TYR A 382 -17.68 -10.18 27.42
C TYR A 382 -17.50 -10.88 26.07
N PHE A 383 -17.70 -10.17 24.97
CA PHE A 383 -17.64 -10.75 23.63
C PHE A 383 -16.23 -11.24 23.27
N HIS A 384 -15.19 -10.48 23.62
CA HIS A 384 -13.81 -10.82 23.25
C HIS A 384 -13.13 -11.80 24.22
N SER A 385 -13.62 -11.98 25.45
CA SER A 385 -13.00 -12.87 26.45
C SER A 385 -13.84 -14.12 26.78
N ARG A 386 -15.17 -14.01 26.85
CA ARG A 386 -16.07 -15.06 27.34
C ARG A 386 -16.88 -15.72 26.23
N ASP A 387 -17.40 -14.94 25.29
CA ASP A 387 -18.27 -15.45 24.23
C ASP A 387 -17.47 -16.20 23.15
N LYS A 388 -17.41 -17.52 23.29
CA LYS A 388 -16.71 -18.40 22.34
C LYS A 388 -17.29 -18.30 20.93
N ALA A 389 -18.61 -18.16 20.80
CA ALA A 389 -19.27 -18.08 19.50
C ALA A 389 -18.91 -16.77 18.79
N TYR A 390 -18.89 -15.65 19.52
CA TYR A 390 -18.41 -14.37 19.00
C TYR A 390 -16.94 -14.46 18.55
N ARG A 391 -16.04 -14.97 19.40
CA ARG A 391 -14.62 -15.12 19.04
C ARG A 391 -14.40 -15.93 17.77
N GLN A 392 -15.14 -17.04 17.62
CA GLN A 392 -15.07 -17.87 16.42
C GLN A 392 -15.54 -17.13 15.16
N LYS A 393 -16.66 -16.41 15.25
CA LYS A 393 -17.18 -15.57 14.14
C LYS A 393 -16.20 -14.45 13.79
N ASN A 394 -15.60 -13.82 14.79
CA ASN A 394 -14.64 -12.72 14.60
C ASN A 394 -13.37 -13.23 13.90
N ALA A 395 -12.85 -14.38 14.32
CA ALA A 395 -11.71 -15.04 13.66
C ALA A 395 -12.03 -15.44 12.21
N ALA A 396 -13.24 -15.97 11.94
CA ALA A 396 -13.67 -16.29 10.57
C ALA A 396 -13.79 -15.04 9.70
N THR A 397 -14.30 -13.94 10.25
CA THR A 397 -14.39 -12.63 9.59
C THR A 397 -13.00 -12.08 9.27
N ALA A 398 -12.06 -12.17 10.20
CA ALA A 398 -10.66 -11.80 9.97
C ALA A 398 -10.04 -12.64 8.83
N LYS A 399 -10.33 -13.94 8.76
CA LYS A 399 -9.86 -14.80 7.65
C LYS A 399 -10.40 -14.35 6.29
N LEU A 400 -11.67 -13.95 6.21
CA LEU A 400 -12.25 -13.39 4.99
C LEU A 400 -11.56 -12.08 4.58
N ARG A 401 -11.28 -11.19 5.54
CA ARG A 401 -10.48 -9.96 5.28
C ARG A 401 -9.10 -10.30 4.72
N THR A 402 -8.42 -11.30 5.29
CA THR A 402 -7.12 -11.79 4.79
C THR A 402 -7.22 -12.36 3.37
N GLN A 403 -8.24 -13.17 3.08
CA GLN A 403 -8.44 -13.73 1.74
C GLN A 403 -8.76 -12.66 0.70
N LEU A 404 -9.60 -11.69 1.05
CA LEU A 404 -9.93 -10.55 0.18
C LEU A 404 -8.69 -9.68 -0.09
N ALA A 405 -7.93 -9.36 0.96
CA ALA A 405 -6.66 -8.66 0.86
C ALA A 405 -5.63 -9.38 -0.02
N ALA A 406 -5.61 -10.72 0.01
CA ALA A 406 -4.72 -11.52 -0.83
C ALA A 406 -5.08 -11.44 -2.32
N LEU A 407 -6.36 -11.23 -2.67
CA LEU A 407 -6.78 -11.01 -4.07
C LEU A 407 -6.38 -9.63 -4.59
N ASP A 408 -6.24 -8.65 -3.70
CA ASP A 408 -5.78 -7.31 -4.03
C ASP A 408 -4.26 -7.20 -4.18
N LYS A 409 -3.53 -8.30 -3.91
CA LYS A 409 -2.08 -8.32 -4.08
C LYS A 409 -1.75 -8.16 -5.57
N PRO A 410 -1.03 -7.10 -5.97
CA PRO A 410 -0.64 -6.93 -7.36
C PRO A 410 0.24 -8.10 -7.80
N VAL A 411 -0.07 -8.68 -8.96
CA VAL A 411 0.76 -9.74 -9.57
C VAL A 411 2.04 -9.14 -10.12
N SER A 412 1.94 -7.90 -10.61
CA SER A 412 3.09 -7.13 -11.07
C SER A 412 2.80 -5.63 -10.97
N THR A 413 3.83 -4.83 -11.20
CA THR A 413 3.68 -3.41 -11.50
C THR A 413 4.02 -3.17 -12.96
N VAL A 414 3.45 -2.12 -13.55
CA VAL A 414 3.81 -1.65 -14.90
C VAL A 414 4.04 -0.15 -14.87
N MET A 415 4.93 0.32 -15.74
CA MET A 415 5.12 1.75 -15.95
C MET A 415 3.91 2.33 -16.69
N VAL A 416 3.48 3.54 -16.30
CA VAL A 416 2.31 4.22 -16.90
C VAL A 416 2.64 5.67 -17.20
N MET A 417 1.85 6.36 -18.00
CA MET A 417 1.98 7.80 -18.17
C MET A 417 1.27 8.53 -17.03
N GLN A 418 1.85 9.64 -16.58
CA GLN A 418 1.22 10.60 -15.68
C GLN A 418 1.66 12.00 -16.08
N ASP A 419 0.76 12.96 -16.00
CA ASP A 419 1.13 14.37 -16.17
C ASP A 419 1.82 14.93 -14.93
N VAL A 420 2.73 15.87 -15.15
CA VAL A 420 3.26 16.68 -14.06
C VAL A 420 2.14 17.52 -13.43
N PRO A 421 2.18 17.75 -12.10
CA PRO A 421 1.17 18.59 -11.43
C PRO A 421 1.12 20.03 -11.95
N GLN A 422 2.26 20.55 -12.43
CA GLN A 422 2.38 21.88 -13.03
C GLN A 422 2.71 21.70 -14.51
N PRO A 423 1.77 21.99 -15.43
CA PRO A 423 1.98 21.82 -16.86
C PRO A 423 3.22 22.56 -17.36
N ARG A 424 3.97 21.93 -18.25
CA ARG A 424 5.11 22.53 -18.94
C ARG A 424 4.64 23.29 -20.15
N MET A 425 5.21 24.47 -20.37
CA MET A 425 5.09 25.14 -21.66
C MET A 425 5.83 24.34 -22.73
N THR A 426 5.24 24.24 -23.92
CA THR A 426 5.87 23.64 -25.09
C THR A 426 6.27 24.74 -26.07
N TYR A 427 7.47 24.64 -26.61
CA TYR A 427 8.02 25.59 -27.58
C TYR A 427 8.50 24.83 -28.81
N ILE A 428 8.44 25.48 -29.96
CA ILE A 428 9.11 24.98 -31.17
C ILE A 428 10.63 25.02 -30.93
N LEU A 429 11.35 23.93 -31.19
CA LEU A 429 12.80 23.88 -31.03
C LEU A 429 13.50 24.22 -32.35
N GLU A 430 14.55 25.04 -32.28
CA GLU A 430 15.35 25.37 -33.46
C GLU A 430 16.12 24.14 -33.93
N ARG A 431 15.77 23.65 -35.13
CA ARG A 431 16.32 22.42 -35.72
C ARG A 431 16.25 21.22 -34.77
N GLY A 432 15.19 21.14 -33.95
CA GLY A 432 15.00 20.04 -33.01
C GLY A 432 15.89 20.07 -31.76
N ASN A 433 16.74 21.08 -31.58
CA ASN A 433 17.69 21.11 -30.47
C ASN A 433 16.99 21.46 -29.14
N TYR A 434 17.02 20.53 -28.17
CA TYR A 434 16.41 20.70 -26.84
C TYR A 434 16.89 21.96 -26.11
N ALA A 435 18.13 22.40 -26.36
CA ALA A 435 18.71 23.59 -25.73
C ALA A 435 18.30 24.91 -26.40
N SER A 436 17.59 24.87 -27.53
CA SER A 436 17.22 26.05 -28.33
C SER A 436 15.70 26.17 -28.54
N PRO A 437 14.89 26.31 -27.47
CA PRO A 437 13.45 26.56 -27.59
C PRO A 437 13.17 28.00 -28.02
N ARG A 438 12.30 28.19 -29.01
CA ARG A 438 11.78 29.49 -29.44
C ARG A 438 10.74 29.99 -28.42
N LYS A 439 11.23 30.68 -27.38
CA LYS A 439 10.41 31.12 -26.23
C LYS A 439 9.31 32.13 -26.57
N ASP A 440 9.42 32.78 -27.72
CA ASP A 440 8.44 33.71 -28.27
C ASP A 440 7.29 33.02 -29.03
N HIS A 441 7.37 31.70 -29.25
CA HIS A 441 6.36 30.90 -29.95
C HIS A 441 5.94 29.67 -29.11
N PRO A 442 5.24 29.87 -27.97
CA PRO A 442 4.66 28.76 -27.23
C PRO A 442 3.53 28.11 -28.06
N VAL A 443 3.38 26.79 -27.93
CA VAL A 443 2.32 26.03 -28.60
C VAL A 443 1.51 25.22 -27.61
N GLU A 444 0.22 25.13 -27.87
CA GLU A 444 -0.72 24.31 -27.10
C GLU A 444 -0.89 22.92 -27.73
N PRO A 445 -1.33 21.91 -26.97
CA PRO A 445 -1.66 20.60 -27.52
C PRO A 445 -2.63 20.66 -28.71
N GLY A 446 -2.32 19.90 -29.77
CA GLY A 446 -3.12 19.88 -30.99
C GLY A 446 -2.74 18.76 -31.95
N VAL A 447 -3.58 18.55 -32.96
CA VAL A 447 -3.42 17.51 -33.99
C VAL A 447 -2.99 18.15 -35.32
N PRO A 448 -2.40 17.39 -36.26
CA PRO A 448 -2.02 17.93 -37.57
C PRO A 448 -3.20 18.57 -38.29
N SER A 449 -3.01 19.80 -38.77
CA SER A 449 -4.06 20.59 -39.44
C SER A 449 -4.65 19.97 -40.72
N VAL A 450 -3.93 19.02 -41.34
CA VAL A 450 -4.41 18.22 -42.48
C VAL A 450 -5.44 17.16 -42.09
N LEU A 451 -5.52 16.77 -40.82
CA LEU A 451 -6.47 15.80 -40.30
C LEU A 451 -7.69 16.49 -39.68
N PRO A 452 -8.80 15.76 -39.46
CA PRO A 452 -9.97 16.33 -38.77
C PRO A 452 -9.57 16.96 -37.43
N PRO A 453 -10.13 18.15 -37.09
CA PRO A 453 -9.80 18.81 -35.84
C PRO A 453 -10.27 17.98 -34.63
N LEU A 454 -9.74 18.31 -33.45
CA LEU A 454 -10.27 17.79 -32.19
C LEU A 454 -11.73 18.26 -32.01
N PRO A 455 -12.62 17.42 -31.45
CA PRO A 455 -13.93 17.87 -30.98
C PRO A 455 -13.81 19.05 -30.00
N GLU A 456 -14.75 19.99 -30.03
CA GLU A 456 -14.72 21.19 -29.18
C GLU A 456 -14.68 20.87 -27.67
N ASP A 457 -15.26 19.74 -27.26
CA ASP A 457 -15.32 19.27 -25.88
C ASP A 457 -14.17 18.31 -25.51
N ALA A 458 -13.25 18.02 -26.44
CA ALA A 458 -12.13 17.14 -26.18
C ALA A 458 -11.15 17.81 -25.18
N PRO A 459 -10.78 17.12 -24.08
CA PRO A 459 -9.81 17.68 -23.16
C PRO A 459 -8.44 17.79 -23.86
N PRO A 460 -7.70 18.91 -23.70
CA PRO A 460 -6.42 19.14 -24.40
C PRO A 460 -5.27 18.37 -23.74
N ASN A 461 -5.44 17.05 -23.58
CA ASN A 461 -4.49 16.14 -22.97
C ASN A 461 -4.50 14.78 -23.67
N ARG A 462 -3.67 13.83 -23.20
CA ARG A 462 -3.55 12.51 -23.84
C ARG A 462 -4.86 11.72 -23.89
N LEU A 463 -5.82 11.96 -22.99
CA LEU A 463 -7.13 11.32 -23.07
C LEU A 463 -7.96 11.85 -24.24
N GLY A 464 -7.92 13.16 -24.49
CA GLY A 464 -8.55 13.76 -25.66
C GLY A 464 -7.91 13.27 -26.95
N LEU A 465 -6.58 13.24 -27.01
CA LEU A 465 -5.85 12.66 -28.16
C LEU A 465 -6.25 11.20 -28.40
N ALA A 466 -6.30 10.38 -27.35
CA ALA A 466 -6.67 8.97 -27.48
C ALA A 466 -8.10 8.79 -28.01
N ARG A 467 -9.05 9.62 -27.56
CA ARG A 467 -10.44 9.61 -28.06
C ARG A 467 -10.51 10.04 -29.53
N TRP A 468 -9.75 11.05 -29.91
CA TRP A 468 -9.67 11.52 -31.29
C TRP A 468 -9.02 10.50 -32.24
N LEU A 469 -8.04 9.73 -31.80
CA LEU A 469 -7.45 8.68 -32.64
C LEU A 469 -8.46 7.57 -33.00
N VAL A 470 -9.42 7.28 -32.12
CA VAL A 470 -10.38 6.19 -32.30
C VAL A 470 -11.81 6.67 -32.59
N GLN A 471 -11.98 7.95 -32.91
CA GLN A 471 -13.30 8.47 -33.28
C GLN A 471 -13.75 7.85 -34.62
N PRO A 472 -15.07 7.63 -34.81
CA PRO A 472 -15.56 6.89 -35.96
C PRO A 472 -15.21 7.50 -37.33
N ASP A 473 -15.02 8.82 -37.40
CA ASP A 473 -14.72 9.57 -38.62
C ASP A 473 -13.22 9.85 -38.81
N HIS A 474 -12.34 9.30 -37.96
CA HIS A 474 -10.90 9.46 -38.15
C HIS A 474 -10.41 8.65 -39.37
N PRO A 475 -9.76 9.27 -40.37
CA PRO A 475 -9.52 8.61 -41.65
C PRO A 475 -8.43 7.53 -41.62
N LEU A 476 -7.51 7.53 -40.66
CA LEU A 476 -6.32 6.67 -40.75
C LEU A 476 -6.36 5.46 -39.84
N THR A 477 -6.73 5.63 -38.57
CA THR A 477 -6.49 4.63 -37.53
C THR A 477 -7.10 3.26 -37.79
N ALA A 478 -8.36 3.19 -38.24
CA ALA A 478 -8.97 1.91 -38.59
C ALA A 478 -8.29 1.25 -39.80
N ARG A 479 -7.97 2.04 -40.84
CA ARG A 479 -7.26 1.55 -42.04
C ARG A 479 -5.88 1.00 -41.70
N VAL A 480 -5.13 1.72 -40.86
CA VAL A 480 -3.79 1.31 -40.41
C VAL A 480 -3.84 0.03 -39.59
N ALA A 481 -4.80 -0.06 -38.64
CA ALA A 481 -4.97 -1.24 -37.81
C ALA A 481 -5.32 -2.48 -38.63
N VAL A 482 -6.36 -2.40 -39.47
CA VAL A 482 -6.79 -3.48 -40.36
C VAL A 482 -5.67 -3.89 -41.30
N ASN A 483 -4.96 -2.93 -41.91
CA ASN A 483 -3.86 -3.23 -42.83
C ASN A 483 -2.74 -4.03 -42.15
N ARG A 484 -2.48 -3.77 -40.86
CA ARG A 484 -1.50 -4.55 -40.09
C ARG A 484 -2.00 -5.94 -39.73
N TYR A 485 -3.27 -6.09 -39.36
CA TYR A 485 -3.85 -7.43 -39.16
C TYR A 485 -3.81 -8.24 -40.46
N TRP A 486 -4.15 -7.61 -41.57
CA TRP A 486 -4.04 -8.20 -42.90
C TRP A 486 -2.61 -8.65 -43.21
N HIS A 487 -1.62 -7.78 -42.96
CA HIS A 487 -0.21 -8.15 -43.11
C HIS A 487 0.20 -9.32 -42.21
N MET A 488 -0.23 -9.37 -40.95
CA MET A 488 0.08 -10.48 -40.03
C MET A 488 -0.47 -11.82 -40.53
N LEU A 489 -1.62 -11.82 -41.21
CA LEU A 489 -2.26 -13.02 -41.74
C LEU A 489 -1.69 -13.45 -43.10
N PHE A 490 -1.43 -12.49 -44.00
CA PHE A 490 -1.13 -12.77 -45.41
C PHE A 490 0.31 -12.45 -45.82
N GLY A 491 1.13 -11.91 -44.91
CA GLY A 491 2.53 -11.56 -45.14
C GLY A 491 2.78 -10.27 -45.94
N THR A 492 1.73 -9.65 -46.49
CA THR A 492 1.79 -8.32 -47.13
C THR A 492 0.55 -7.53 -46.74
N GLY A 493 0.68 -6.23 -46.46
CA GLY A 493 -0.47 -5.36 -46.26
C GLY A 493 -1.18 -5.04 -47.57
N LEU A 494 -2.44 -4.61 -47.49
CA LEU A 494 -3.16 -3.98 -48.60
C LEU A 494 -2.45 -2.69 -49.03
N VAL A 495 -1.94 -1.92 -48.06
CA VAL A 495 -0.87 -0.92 -48.21
C VAL A 495 0.43 -1.59 -47.76
N LYS A 496 1.41 -1.69 -48.66
CA LYS A 496 2.63 -2.46 -48.42
C LYS A 496 3.59 -1.78 -47.43
N THR A 497 3.63 -0.44 -47.42
CA THR A 497 4.35 0.36 -46.42
C THR A 497 3.51 0.50 -45.15
N LEU A 498 3.80 -0.32 -44.13
CA LEU A 498 2.98 -0.41 -42.91
C LEU A 498 3.11 0.82 -41.99
N GLU A 499 4.17 1.59 -42.19
CA GLU A 499 4.56 2.76 -41.43
C GLU A 499 4.14 4.08 -42.09
N ASP A 500 3.75 4.05 -43.36
CA ASP A 500 3.49 5.26 -44.15
C ASP A 500 2.28 5.09 -45.08
N PHE A 501 1.18 5.76 -44.70
CA PHE A 501 -0.06 5.98 -45.44
C PHE A 501 -0.11 7.38 -46.08
N GLY A 502 0.94 8.19 -45.88
CA GLY A 502 1.12 9.50 -46.48
C GLY A 502 1.65 9.41 -47.91
N SER A 503 2.17 10.53 -48.39
CA SER A 503 2.64 10.69 -49.78
C SER A 503 3.90 9.89 -50.14
N GLN A 504 4.61 9.35 -49.16
CA GLN A 504 5.75 8.44 -49.38
C GLN A 504 5.35 6.96 -49.29
N GLY A 505 4.12 6.66 -48.89
CA GLY A 505 3.55 5.31 -48.87
C GLY A 505 3.21 4.75 -50.25
N GLU A 506 3.14 3.42 -50.36
CA GLU A 506 2.53 2.76 -51.52
C GLU A 506 1.00 2.92 -51.50
N SER A 507 0.37 3.12 -52.67
CA SER A 507 -1.09 3.13 -52.74
C SER A 507 -1.69 1.75 -52.39
N PRO A 508 -2.88 1.69 -51.78
CA PRO A 508 -3.52 0.42 -51.46
C PRO A 508 -3.78 -0.37 -52.74
N SER A 509 -3.42 -1.66 -52.73
CA SER A 509 -3.70 -2.58 -53.83
C SER A 509 -5.20 -2.77 -54.07
N HIS A 510 -6.00 -2.71 -53.01
CA HIS A 510 -7.47 -2.84 -53.03
C HIS A 510 -8.10 -1.77 -52.12
N PRO A 511 -8.25 -0.52 -52.59
CA PRO A 511 -8.73 0.60 -51.76
C PRO A 511 -10.13 0.37 -51.19
N GLU A 512 -11.07 -0.11 -52.01
CA GLU A 512 -12.46 -0.35 -51.58
C GLU A 512 -12.56 -1.43 -50.50
N LEU A 513 -11.72 -2.47 -50.57
CA LEU A 513 -11.66 -3.52 -49.56
C LEU A 513 -11.10 -2.99 -48.25
N LEU A 514 -10.03 -2.19 -48.30
CA LEU A 514 -9.45 -1.56 -47.11
C LEU A 514 -10.46 -0.65 -46.41
N ASP A 515 -11.19 0.15 -47.19
CA ASP A 515 -12.24 1.02 -46.67
C ASP A 515 -13.37 0.23 -46.04
N TRP A 516 -13.85 -0.82 -46.72
CA TRP A 516 -14.92 -1.67 -46.20
C TRP A 516 -14.53 -2.34 -44.87
N LEU A 517 -13.33 -2.93 -44.80
CA LEU A 517 -12.83 -3.56 -43.57
C LEU A 517 -12.62 -2.55 -42.44
N ALA A 518 -12.12 -1.36 -42.75
CA ALA A 518 -11.92 -0.31 -41.75
C ALA A 518 -13.26 0.18 -41.16
N VAL A 519 -14.28 0.37 -42.00
CA VAL A 519 -15.64 0.74 -41.56
C VAL A 519 -16.25 -0.39 -40.72
N ASP A 520 -16.20 -1.65 -41.19
CA ASP A 520 -16.74 -2.79 -40.44
C ASP A 520 -16.08 -2.92 -39.05
N PHE A 521 -14.76 -2.73 -38.97
CA PHE A 521 -14.02 -2.79 -37.72
C PHE A 521 -14.51 -1.74 -36.70
N VAL A 522 -14.74 -0.51 -37.14
CA VAL A 522 -15.24 0.57 -36.30
C VAL A 522 -16.70 0.32 -35.87
N GLU A 523 -17.58 -0.04 -36.81
CA GLU A 523 -19.02 -0.26 -36.55
C GLU A 523 -19.29 -1.42 -35.58
N HIS A 524 -18.38 -2.39 -35.52
CA HIS A 524 -18.48 -3.54 -34.61
C HIS A 524 -17.61 -3.38 -33.35
N GLY A 525 -17.32 -2.14 -32.97
CA GLY A 525 -16.71 -1.83 -31.67
C GLY A 525 -15.25 -2.24 -31.56
N TRP A 526 -14.49 -2.18 -32.66
CA TRP A 526 -13.08 -2.55 -32.73
C TRP A 526 -12.83 -4.02 -32.35
N ASP A 527 -13.75 -4.91 -32.68
CA ASP A 527 -13.60 -6.35 -32.43
C ASP A 527 -12.58 -6.98 -33.38
N VAL A 528 -11.38 -7.24 -32.83
CA VAL A 528 -10.28 -7.88 -33.55
C VAL A 528 -10.65 -9.29 -34.01
N LYS A 529 -11.40 -10.07 -33.23
CA LYS A 529 -11.79 -11.44 -33.61
C LYS A 529 -12.77 -11.48 -34.76
N ARG A 530 -13.58 -10.43 -34.93
CA ARG A 530 -14.46 -10.29 -36.10
C ARG A 530 -13.66 -9.93 -37.35
N THR A 531 -12.63 -9.09 -37.19
CA THR A 531 -11.81 -8.56 -38.28
C THR A 531 -10.88 -9.62 -38.88
N LEU A 532 -10.37 -10.52 -38.03
CA LEU A 532 -9.57 -11.70 -38.40
C LEU A 532 -10.46 -12.83 -38.90
#